data_AF-A0A9W8WNY5-F1
#
_entry.id   AF-A0A9W8WNY5-F1
#
_cell.length_a   1.000
_cell.length_b   1.000
_cell.length_c   1.000
_cell.angle_alpha   90.00
_cell.angle_beta   90.00
_cell.angle_gamma   90.00
#
_symmetry.space_group_name_H-M   'P 1'
#
loop_
_entity.id
_entity.type
_entity.pdbx_description
1 polymer ?
#
loop_
_entity_poly.entity_id
_entity_poly.type
_entity_poly.pdbx_seq_one_letter_code
_entity_poly.pdbx_strand_id
1 'polypeptide(L)'
;MGPRADTATTWTKFEDPSGWGNTGLATLVGILGPKLTLGDPDLAIHLAEEVKDAAWVSPRAMVSTAVVNYSMAFIMTVTVFSTMGTDLEALLSTPLGQPWIQILLNATQSLVATNILIVPPGWDIPVNAVLSTLAVTALLSLINIGSAIAFNIVIALGGLGIITSNIIVLSLMLRKRLIGEPLLPSKFDLGKKGGFYVNTIALAYLFIPYVMICFPSVPNPSLIDMNWSSLMFGGLVIFAMVYYYFYGRHKYDGPVEYVKQS
;
A
#
# COMPACT_ATOMS: atom_id res chain seq x y z
N MET A 1 -4.30 13.03 -28.26
CA MET A 1 -2.97 13.29 -27.67
C MET A 1 -3.17 14.36 -26.62
N GLY A 2 -3.00 14.03 -25.34
CA GLY A 2 -3.22 14.99 -24.25
C GLY A 2 -2.26 16.20 -24.31
N PRO A 3 -2.61 17.32 -23.67
CA PRO A 3 -1.75 18.50 -23.60
C PRO A 3 -0.40 18.12 -22.96
N ARG A 4 0.70 18.51 -23.62
CA ARG A 4 2.05 18.25 -23.10
C ARG A 4 2.43 19.34 -22.10
N ALA A 5 2.91 18.92 -20.94
CA ALA A 5 3.51 19.84 -19.99
C ALA A 5 4.91 20.30 -20.46
N ASP A 6 5.33 21.48 -20.01
CA ASP A 6 6.67 21.98 -20.26
C ASP A 6 7.73 21.18 -19.48
N THR A 7 8.79 20.74 -20.16
CA THR A 7 9.82 19.86 -19.60
C THR A 7 10.52 20.48 -18.39
N ALA A 8 10.82 21.78 -18.41
CA ALA A 8 11.46 22.43 -17.27
C ALA A 8 10.53 22.43 -16.05
N THR A 9 9.25 22.71 -16.27
CA THR A 9 8.21 22.67 -15.23
C THR A 9 8.05 21.26 -14.64
N THR A 10 7.98 20.21 -15.47
CA THR A 10 7.79 18.83 -15.01
C THR A 10 8.92 18.31 -14.12
N TRP A 11 10.18 18.68 -14.40
CA TRP A 11 11.33 18.13 -13.69
C TRP A 11 11.87 19.00 -12.56
N THR A 12 11.55 20.30 -12.53
CA THR A 12 12.17 21.25 -11.59
C THR A 12 11.19 22.01 -10.72
N LYS A 13 9.90 22.05 -11.08
CA LYS A 13 8.89 22.75 -10.28
C LYS A 13 8.29 21.79 -9.26
N PHE A 14 8.54 22.07 -7.99
CA PHE A 14 7.88 21.38 -6.88
C PHE A 14 6.79 22.29 -6.32
N GLU A 15 5.55 21.81 -6.34
CA GLU A 15 4.40 22.51 -5.77
C GLU A 15 3.93 21.80 -4.50
N ASP A 16 3.47 22.59 -3.53
CA ASP A 16 2.85 22.13 -2.30
C ASP A 16 1.35 22.46 -2.36
N PRO A 17 0.55 21.70 -3.12
CA PRO A 17 -0.88 21.95 -3.27
C PRO A 17 -1.63 21.79 -1.95
N SER A 18 -1.09 21.03 -1.01
CA SER A 18 -1.65 20.84 0.32
C SER A 18 -1.38 22.03 1.25
N GLY A 19 -0.41 22.91 0.95
CA GLY A 19 -0.14 24.12 1.71
C GLY A 19 0.63 23.92 3.01
N TRP A 20 1.39 22.82 3.15
CA TRP A 20 2.22 22.53 4.33
C TRP A 20 3.31 23.57 4.63
N GLY A 21 3.63 24.43 3.66
CA GLY A 21 4.64 25.48 3.80
C GLY A 21 6.07 24.95 3.72
N ASN A 22 6.23 23.64 3.52
CA ASN A 22 7.51 22.98 3.32
C ASN A 22 7.34 21.83 2.32
N THR A 23 7.96 21.99 1.16
CA THR A 23 7.97 21.01 0.06
C THR A 23 8.45 19.63 0.51
N GLY A 24 9.40 19.55 1.45
CA GLY A 24 9.90 18.29 1.98
C GLY A 24 8.83 17.54 2.78
N LEU A 25 8.05 18.25 3.59
CA LEU A 25 6.97 17.64 4.36
C LEU A 25 5.80 17.25 3.45
N ALA A 26 5.46 18.09 2.48
CA ALA A 26 4.48 17.75 1.43
C ALA A 26 4.89 16.49 0.66
N THR A 27 6.18 16.32 0.36
CA THR A 27 6.72 15.12 -0.30
C THR A 27 6.61 13.88 0.59
N LEU A 28 6.88 14.01 1.90
CA LEU A 28 6.76 12.90 2.85
C LEU A 28 5.31 12.46 3.04
N VAL A 29 4.35 13.39 3.05
CA VAL A 29 2.92 13.04 3.06
C VAL A 29 2.51 12.40 1.73
N GLY A 30 3.07 12.88 0.61
CA GLY A 30 2.85 12.33 -0.74
C GLY A 30 3.38 10.91 -0.97
N ILE A 31 4.35 10.43 -0.16
CA ILE A 31 4.93 9.08 -0.31
C ILE A 31 3.90 7.96 -0.15
N LEU A 32 2.77 8.25 0.51
CA LEU A 32 1.70 7.29 0.76
C LEU A 32 1.06 6.78 -0.53
N GLY A 33 0.90 7.63 -1.54
CA GLY A 33 0.30 7.25 -2.83
C GLY A 33 1.08 6.14 -3.53
N PRO A 34 2.37 6.37 -3.84
CA PRO A 34 3.24 5.32 -4.38
C PRO A 34 3.30 4.08 -3.49
N LYS A 35 3.34 4.24 -2.16
CA LYS A 35 3.37 3.12 -1.22
C LYS A 35 2.13 2.23 -1.29
N LEU A 36 0.94 2.78 -1.54
CA LEU A 36 -0.29 1.99 -1.73
C LEU A 36 -0.29 1.20 -3.04
N THR A 37 0.39 1.69 -4.08
CA THR A 37 0.53 0.98 -5.37
C THR A 37 1.66 -0.05 -5.37
N LEU A 38 2.57 0.01 -4.41
CA LEU A 38 3.60 -1.00 -4.20
C LEU A 38 2.95 -2.19 -3.49
N GLY A 39 2.42 -3.12 -4.28
CA GLY A 39 1.80 -4.35 -3.78
C GLY A 39 2.71 -5.07 -2.79
N ASP A 40 2.15 -5.45 -1.65
CA ASP A 40 2.89 -6.12 -0.58
C ASP A 40 3.41 -7.49 -1.07
N PRO A 41 4.70 -7.80 -0.87
CA PRO A 41 5.31 -9.05 -1.34
C PRO A 41 4.76 -10.31 -0.63
N ASP A 42 3.92 -10.12 0.39
CA ASP A 42 3.33 -11.16 1.23
C ASP A 42 2.54 -12.18 0.38
N LEU A 43 1.88 -11.73 -0.70
CA LEU A 43 1.16 -12.61 -1.63
C LEU A 43 2.08 -13.65 -2.30
N ALA A 44 3.31 -13.27 -2.63
CA ALA A 44 4.28 -14.18 -3.24
C ALA A 44 4.82 -15.22 -2.24
N ILE A 45 4.78 -14.91 -0.94
CA ILE A 45 5.22 -15.81 0.13
C ILE A 45 4.11 -16.81 0.46
N HIS A 46 2.84 -16.42 0.41
CA HIS A 46 1.74 -17.37 0.57
C HIS A 46 1.71 -18.43 -0.55
N LEU A 47 2.06 -18.03 -1.78
CA LEU A 47 2.19 -18.97 -2.89
C LEU A 47 3.44 -19.88 -2.78
N ALA A 48 4.35 -19.61 -1.83
CA ALA A 48 5.55 -20.43 -1.64
C ALA A 48 5.21 -21.88 -1.24
N GLU A 49 4.03 -22.11 -0.66
CA GLU A 49 3.56 -23.46 -0.28
C GLU A 49 3.19 -24.31 -1.51
N GLU A 50 2.87 -23.69 -2.65
CA GLU A 50 2.40 -24.38 -3.86
C GLU A 50 3.51 -24.58 -4.92
N VAL A 51 4.68 -23.96 -4.73
CA VAL A 51 5.75 -23.91 -5.73
C VAL A 51 6.87 -24.91 -5.41
N LYS A 52 7.24 -25.75 -6.40
CA LYS A 52 8.43 -26.61 -6.32
C LYS A 52 9.68 -25.75 -6.14
N ASP A 53 10.49 -26.06 -5.13
CA ASP A 53 11.71 -25.32 -4.77
C ASP A 53 11.48 -23.84 -4.44
N ALA A 54 10.47 -23.58 -3.60
CA ALA A 54 10.13 -22.27 -3.06
C ALA A 54 11.33 -21.42 -2.60
N ALA A 55 12.36 -22.05 -2.01
CA ALA A 55 13.53 -21.33 -1.51
C ALA A 55 14.37 -20.63 -2.60
N TRP A 56 14.27 -21.05 -3.86
CA TRP A 56 14.92 -20.37 -4.99
C TRP A 56 13.94 -19.59 -5.85
N VAL A 57 12.72 -20.10 -6.03
CA VAL A 57 11.72 -19.47 -6.88
C VAL A 57 11.12 -18.24 -6.20
N SER A 58 10.83 -18.30 -4.90
CA SER A 58 10.19 -17.20 -4.17
C SER A 58 11.04 -15.92 -4.14
N PRO A 59 12.34 -15.94 -3.77
CA PRO A 59 13.15 -14.71 -3.79
C PRO A 59 13.28 -14.11 -5.19
N ARG A 60 13.39 -14.94 -6.23
CA ARG A 60 13.51 -14.47 -7.61
C ARG A 60 12.20 -13.87 -8.11
N ALA A 61 11.07 -14.50 -7.79
CA ALA A 61 9.74 -14.01 -8.12
C ALA A 61 9.47 -12.66 -7.44
N MET A 62 9.80 -12.52 -6.15
CA MET A 62 9.68 -11.26 -5.42
C MET A 62 10.50 -10.14 -6.09
N VAL A 63 11.77 -10.41 -6.42
CA VAL A 63 12.65 -9.44 -7.07
C VAL A 63 12.17 -9.11 -8.48
N SER A 64 11.76 -10.11 -9.29
CA SER A 64 11.27 -9.87 -10.64
C SER A 64 9.98 -9.06 -10.65
N THR A 65 9.03 -9.39 -9.78
CA THR A 65 7.76 -8.66 -9.65
C THR A 65 8.02 -7.23 -9.18
N ALA A 66 8.92 -7.04 -8.23
CA ALA A 66 9.34 -5.72 -7.80
C ALA A 66 9.93 -4.91 -8.97
N VAL A 67 10.89 -5.45 -9.72
CA VAL A 67 11.52 -4.76 -10.87
C VAL A 67 10.51 -4.40 -11.95
N VAL A 68 9.61 -5.31 -12.31
CA VAL A 68 8.55 -5.05 -13.31
C VAL A 68 7.60 -3.96 -12.80
N ASN A 69 7.15 -4.05 -11.54
CA ASN A 69 6.27 -3.04 -10.95
C ASN A 69 6.95 -1.66 -10.88
N TYR A 70 8.21 -1.58 -10.45
CA TYR A 70 8.95 -0.32 -10.34
C TYR A 70 9.19 0.32 -11.71
N SER A 71 9.60 -0.47 -12.71
CA SER A 71 9.81 0.05 -14.05
C SER A 71 8.52 0.55 -14.69
N MET A 72 7.43 -0.20 -14.56
CA MET A 72 6.13 0.20 -15.09
C MET A 72 5.57 1.42 -14.36
N ALA A 73 5.66 1.47 -13.02
CA ALA A 73 5.22 2.61 -12.22
C ALA A 73 6.02 3.87 -12.57
N PHE A 74 7.34 3.75 -12.77
CA PHE A 74 8.18 4.87 -13.20
C PHE A 74 7.76 5.38 -14.58
N ILE A 75 7.58 4.50 -15.56
CA ILE A 75 7.13 4.87 -16.91
C ILE A 75 5.75 5.54 -16.86
N MET A 76 4.80 4.98 -16.11
CA MET A 76 3.47 5.56 -15.93
C MET A 76 3.54 6.94 -15.28
N THR A 77 4.34 7.08 -14.22
CA THR A 77 4.53 8.36 -13.51
C THR A 77 5.08 9.43 -14.44
N VAL A 78 6.15 9.14 -15.18
CA VAL A 78 6.73 10.05 -16.18
C VAL A 78 5.72 10.41 -17.26
N THR A 79 4.95 9.42 -17.74
CA THR A 79 3.93 9.62 -18.78
C THR A 79 2.83 10.55 -18.28
N VAL A 80 2.32 10.33 -17.06
CA VAL A 80 1.29 11.16 -16.43
C VAL A 80 1.80 12.58 -16.25
N PHE A 81 2.95 12.77 -15.63
CA PHE A 81 3.52 14.12 -15.42
C PHE A 81 3.83 14.87 -16.72
N SER A 82 4.10 14.14 -17.81
CA SER A 82 4.32 14.74 -19.13
C SER A 82 3.02 15.07 -19.88
N THR A 83 1.89 14.46 -19.51
CA THR A 83 0.59 14.56 -20.23
C THR A 83 -0.53 15.22 -19.41
N MET A 84 -0.23 15.62 -18.18
CA MET A 84 -1.17 16.20 -17.22
C MET A 84 -1.66 17.62 -17.61
N GLY A 85 -0.88 18.37 -18.39
CA GLY A 85 -1.14 19.78 -18.69
C GLY A 85 -0.63 20.74 -17.60
N THR A 86 -0.90 22.04 -17.75
CA THR A 86 -0.34 23.11 -16.89
C THR A 86 -1.20 23.46 -15.67
N ASP A 87 -2.47 23.05 -15.63
CA ASP A 87 -3.42 23.44 -14.58
C ASP A 87 -3.63 22.33 -13.53
N LEU A 88 -2.80 22.34 -12.49
CA LEU A 88 -2.90 21.41 -11.36
C LEU A 88 -4.20 21.59 -10.55
N GLU A 89 -4.65 22.83 -10.36
CA GLU A 89 -5.84 23.13 -9.55
C GLU A 89 -7.13 22.51 -10.15
N ALA A 90 -7.28 22.54 -11.48
CA ALA A 90 -8.43 21.95 -12.17
C ALA A 90 -8.48 20.42 -12.05
N LEU A 91 -7.32 19.76 -11.89
CA LEU A 91 -7.22 18.32 -11.70
C LEU A 91 -7.53 17.89 -10.26
N LEU A 92 -7.14 18.71 -9.29
CA LEU A 92 -7.41 18.45 -7.87
C LEU A 92 -8.89 18.71 -7.52
N SER A 93 -9.55 19.68 -8.15
CA SER A 93 -10.97 19.98 -7.93
C SER A 93 -11.94 19.15 -8.80
N THR A 94 -11.49 18.00 -9.30
CA THR A 94 -12.25 17.20 -10.26
C THR A 94 -13.51 16.56 -9.64
N PRO A 95 -14.68 16.60 -10.32
CA PRO A 95 -15.93 15.99 -9.82
C PRO A 95 -15.87 14.47 -9.64
N LEU A 96 -14.92 13.80 -10.30
CA LEU A 96 -14.68 12.36 -10.23
C LEU A 96 -13.98 11.92 -8.93
N GLY A 97 -13.56 12.87 -8.07
CA GLY A 97 -12.94 12.60 -6.77
C GLY A 97 -11.53 12.00 -6.81
N GLN A 98 -11.05 11.57 -7.98
CA GLN A 98 -9.73 10.97 -8.18
C GLN A 98 -9.03 11.60 -9.41
N PRO A 99 -7.97 12.40 -9.21
CA PRO A 99 -7.31 13.15 -10.29
C PRO A 99 -6.76 12.29 -11.45
N TRP A 100 -6.31 11.06 -11.17
CA TRP A 100 -5.75 10.17 -12.20
C TRP A 100 -6.78 9.72 -13.25
N ILE A 101 -8.06 9.61 -12.87
CA ILE A 101 -9.16 9.25 -13.79
C ILE A 101 -9.41 10.39 -14.78
N GLN A 102 -9.34 11.64 -14.30
CA GLN A 102 -9.49 12.82 -15.16
C GLN A 102 -8.33 12.96 -16.14
N ILE A 103 -7.10 12.64 -15.73
CA ILE A 103 -5.94 12.65 -16.62
C ILE A 103 -6.11 11.63 -17.75
N LEU A 104 -6.58 10.41 -17.43
CA LEU A 104 -6.90 9.41 -18.45
C LEU A 104 -8.01 9.87 -19.38
N LEU A 105 -9.08 10.45 -18.85
CA LEU A 105 -10.18 11.01 -19.66
C LEU A 105 -9.71 12.15 -20.57
N ASN A 106 -8.85 13.04 -20.07
CA ASN A 106 -8.28 14.14 -20.85
C ASN A 106 -7.33 13.62 -21.94
N ALA A 107 -6.62 12.52 -21.69
CA ALA A 107 -5.72 11.89 -22.66
C ALA A 107 -6.48 11.09 -23.73
N THR A 108 -7.53 10.35 -23.35
CA THR A 108 -8.33 9.49 -24.25
C THR A 108 -9.44 10.24 -24.97
N GLN A 109 -9.92 11.37 -24.40
CA GLN A 109 -11.08 12.13 -24.86
C GLN A 109 -12.36 11.26 -25.03
N SER A 110 -12.41 10.08 -24.39
CA SER A 110 -13.50 9.12 -24.54
C SER A 110 -13.75 8.34 -23.25
N LEU A 111 -14.98 8.46 -22.74
CA LEU A 111 -15.47 7.72 -21.56
C LEU A 111 -15.43 6.19 -21.79
N VAL A 112 -15.64 5.74 -23.02
CA VAL A 112 -15.64 4.33 -23.40
C VAL A 112 -14.21 3.77 -23.43
N ALA A 113 -13.24 4.52 -23.97
CA ALA A 113 -11.83 4.09 -23.99
C ALA A 113 -11.22 4.03 -22.57
N THR A 114 -11.59 4.96 -21.68
CA THR A 114 -11.16 4.95 -20.28
C THR A 114 -11.73 3.74 -19.52
N ASN A 115 -12.98 3.36 -19.78
CA ASN A 115 -13.56 2.14 -19.22
C ASN A 115 -13.01 0.85 -19.85
N ILE A 116 -12.64 0.84 -21.14
CA ILE A 116 -12.08 -0.35 -21.82
C ILE A 116 -10.61 -0.60 -21.45
N LEU A 117 -9.84 0.45 -21.12
CA LEU A 117 -8.52 0.31 -20.49
C LEU A 117 -8.59 -0.42 -19.13
N ILE A 118 -9.80 -0.54 -18.56
CA ILE A 118 -10.14 -1.36 -17.41
C ILE A 118 -10.87 -2.63 -17.93
N VAL A 119 -10.05 -3.60 -18.39
CA VAL A 119 -10.31 -4.97 -18.90
C VAL A 119 -11.73 -5.56 -18.65
N PRO A 120 -12.49 -6.09 -19.65
CA PRO A 120 -12.30 -7.46 -20.25
C PRO A 120 -12.79 -7.63 -21.75
N PRO A 121 -12.72 -8.79 -22.49
CA PRO A 121 -12.79 -10.21 -22.05
C PRO A 121 -12.02 -11.35 -22.80
N GLY A 122 -11.76 -12.45 -22.07
CA GLY A 122 -11.43 -13.82 -22.53
C GLY A 122 -10.45 -14.58 -21.61
N TRP A 123 -10.88 -15.67 -20.92
CA TRP A 123 -10.10 -16.74 -20.24
C TRP A 123 -9.74 -16.70 -18.72
N ASP A 124 -9.88 -17.90 -18.11
CA ASP A 124 -9.26 -18.60 -16.96
C ASP A 124 -8.90 -17.88 -15.64
N ILE A 125 -9.81 -17.08 -15.08
CA ILE A 125 -9.74 -16.63 -13.68
C ILE A 125 -10.98 -17.09 -12.88
N PRO A 126 -10.85 -17.34 -11.56
CA PRO A 126 -11.97 -17.80 -10.73
C PRO A 126 -13.04 -16.72 -10.61
N VAL A 127 -13.99 -16.73 -11.55
CA VAL A 127 -15.01 -15.68 -11.75
C VAL A 127 -15.79 -15.39 -10.47
N ASN A 128 -16.08 -16.39 -9.65
CA ASN A 128 -16.81 -16.19 -8.38
C ASN A 128 -15.99 -15.41 -7.34
N ALA A 129 -14.66 -15.58 -7.31
CA ALA A 129 -13.77 -14.81 -6.44
C ALA A 129 -13.58 -13.38 -6.97
N VAL A 130 -13.52 -13.21 -8.29
CA VAL A 130 -13.47 -11.89 -8.92
C VAL A 130 -14.78 -11.14 -8.70
N LEU A 131 -15.93 -11.79 -8.83
CA LEU A 131 -17.24 -11.18 -8.58
C LEU A 131 -17.46 -10.87 -7.10
N SER A 132 -16.98 -11.71 -6.18
CA SER A 132 -17.11 -11.43 -4.74
C SER A 132 -16.22 -10.26 -4.33
N THR A 133 -14.97 -10.24 -4.77
CA THR A 133 -14.06 -9.10 -4.54
C THR A 133 -14.57 -7.83 -5.22
N LEU A 134 -15.14 -7.93 -6.43
CA LEU A 134 -15.78 -6.81 -7.11
C LEU A 134 -17.02 -6.31 -6.37
N ALA A 135 -17.87 -7.20 -5.84
CA ALA A 135 -19.04 -6.82 -5.06
C ALA A 135 -18.63 -6.12 -3.76
N VAL A 136 -17.66 -6.66 -3.02
CA VAL A 136 -17.13 -6.04 -1.80
C VAL A 136 -16.49 -4.68 -2.12
N THR A 137 -15.71 -4.59 -3.20
CA THR A 137 -15.09 -3.34 -3.64
C THR A 137 -16.13 -2.31 -4.08
N ALA A 138 -17.19 -2.74 -4.77
CA ALA A 138 -18.29 -1.88 -5.19
C ALA A 138 -19.06 -1.35 -3.98
N LEU A 139 -19.34 -2.21 -2.98
CA LEU A 139 -19.98 -1.80 -1.73
C LEU A 139 -19.11 -0.83 -0.92
N LEU A 140 -17.80 -1.07 -0.84
CA LEU A 140 -16.86 -0.12 -0.23
C LEU A 140 -16.80 1.19 -1.03
N SER A 141 -16.92 1.14 -2.36
CA SER A 141 -16.96 2.32 -3.21
C SER A 141 -18.26 3.12 -3.04
N LEU A 142 -19.38 2.50 -2.63
CA LEU A 142 -20.61 3.22 -2.29
C LEU A 142 -20.42 4.14 -1.06
N ILE A 143 -19.46 3.86 -0.18
CA ILE A 143 -19.09 4.76 0.93
C ILE A 143 -18.64 6.11 0.39
N ASN A 144 -17.98 6.13 -0.77
CA ASN A 144 -17.54 7.37 -1.42
C ASN A 144 -18.73 8.29 -1.81
N ILE A 145 -19.91 7.73 -2.08
CA ILE A 145 -21.13 8.52 -2.37
C ILE A 145 -21.60 9.28 -1.13
N GLY A 146 -21.41 8.69 0.07
CA GLY A 146 -21.78 9.34 1.33
C GLY A 146 -20.70 10.27 1.88
N SER A 147 -19.44 9.86 1.80
CA SER A 147 -18.30 10.68 2.23
C SER A 147 -16.99 10.12 1.66
N ALA A 148 -16.32 10.93 0.83
CA ALA A 148 -14.95 10.64 0.38
C ALA A 148 -13.96 10.55 1.55
N ILE A 149 -14.19 11.29 2.63
CA ILE A 149 -13.36 11.27 3.84
C ILE A 149 -13.48 9.91 4.54
N ALA A 150 -14.69 9.38 4.69
CA ALA A 150 -14.90 8.06 5.29
C ALA A 150 -14.22 6.94 4.50
N PHE A 151 -14.29 6.98 3.17
CA PHE A 151 -13.60 6.02 2.30
C PHE A 151 -12.07 6.09 2.46
N ASN A 152 -11.50 7.29 2.50
CA ASN A 152 -10.06 7.48 2.70
C ASN A 152 -9.59 6.96 4.08
N ILE A 153 -10.41 7.12 5.13
CA ILE A 153 -10.11 6.55 6.45
C ILE A 153 -10.08 5.01 6.38
N VAL A 154 -11.02 4.37 5.68
CA VAL A 154 -11.02 2.90 5.53
C VAL A 154 -9.76 2.41 4.81
N ILE A 155 -9.34 3.08 3.73
CA ILE A 155 -8.08 2.75 3.04
C ILE A 155 -6.88 2.91 4.00
N ALA A 156 -6.83 4.01 4.74
CA ALA A 156 -5.76 4.28 5.68
C ALA A 156 -5.70 3.24 6.82
N LEU A 157 -6.85 2.77 7.32
CA LEU A 157 -6.94 1.70 8.32
C LEU A 157 -6.40 0.37 7.78
N GLY A 158 -6.77 -0.02 6.55
CA GLY A 158 -6.23 -1.21 5.90
C GLY A 158 -4.71 -1.13 5.72
N GLY A 159 -4.22 0.02 5.24
CA GLY A 159 -2.79 0.27 5.08
C GLY A 159 -2.01 0.26 6.40
N LEU A 160 -2.60 0.80 7.48
CA LEU A 160 -2.04 0.78 8.83
C LEU A 160 -1.92 -0.63 9.37
N GLY A 161 -2.95 -1.46 9.20
CA GLY A 161 -2.94 -2.86 9.63
C GLY A 161 -1.78 -3.64 9.01
N ILE A 162 -1.62 -3.52 7.68
CA ILE A 162 -0.56 -4.20 6.93
C ILE A 162 0.84 -3.71 7.34
N ILE A 163 1.05 -2.38 7.47
CA ILE A 163 2.35 -1.86 7.91
C ILE A 163 2.66 -2.35 9.32
N THR A 164 1.67 -2.38 10.22
CA THR A 164 1.85 -2.81 11.60
C THR A 164 2.26 -4.28 11.67
N SER A 165 1.59 -5.18 10.93
CA SER A 165 1.97 -6.60 10.89
C SER A 165 3.40 -6.78 10.38
N ASN A 166 3.78 -6.03 9.34
CA ASN A 166 5.10 -6.13 8.74
C ASN A 166 6.21 -5.58 9.66
N ILE A 167 5.94 -4.48 10.38
CA ILE A 167 6.85 -3.97 11.42
C ILE A 167 7.02 -5.00 12.54
N ILE A 168 5.93 -5.65 13.00
CA ILE A 168 6.00 -6.68 14.05
C ILE A 168 6.87 -7.86 13.60
N VAL A 169 6.60 -8.43 12.42
CA VAL A 169 7.35 -9.59 11.90
C VAL A 169 8.83 -9.25 11.74
N LEU A 170 9.17 -8.12 11.13
CA LEU A 170 10.56 -7.68 10.95
C LEU A 170 11.26 -7.40 12.28
N SER A 171 10.55 -6.81 13.25
CA SER A 171 11.09 -6.55 14.59
C SER A 171 11.38 -7.84 15.34
N LEU A 172 10.49 -8.83 15.26
CA LEU A 172 10.70 -10.16 15.84
C LEU A 172 11.89 -10.87 15.19
N MET A 173 11.99 -10.82 13.86
CA MET A 173 13.15 -11.38 13.14
C MET A 173 14.45 -10.69 13.52
N LEU A 174 14.47 -9.36 13.63
CA LEU A 174 15.63 -8.59 14.05
C LEU A 174 16.04 -8.95 15.49
N ARG A 175 15.07 -9.04 16.40
CA ARG A 175 15.28 -9.49 17.80
C ARG A 175 15.92 -10.88 17.84
N LYS A 176 15.41 -11.85 17.07
CA LYS A 176 16.00 -13.21 16.99
C LYS A 176 17.45 -13.17 16.51
N ARG A 177 17.76 -12.34 15.50
CA ARG A 177 19.13 -12.15 14.99
C ARG A 177 20.07 -11.51 16.00
N LEU A 178 19.58 -10.55 16.80
CA LEU A 178 20.32 -9.88 17.87
C LEU A 178 20.62 -10.81 19.05
N ILE A 179 19.63 -11.61 19.46
CA ILE A 179 19.76 -12.60 20.54
C ILE A 179 20.60 -13.80 20.10
N GLY A 180 20.69 -14.06 18.79
CA GLY A 180 21.40 -15.21 18.24
C GLY A 180 20.61 -16.51 18.32
N GLU A 181 19.28 -16.42 18.42
CA GLU A 181 18.41 -17.59 18.32
C GLU A 181 18.54 -18.21 16.92
N PRO A 182 18.58 -19.55 16.81
CA PRO A 182 18.63 -20.21 15.51
C PRO A 182 17.35 -19.86 14.73
N LEU A 183 17.54 -19.28 13.55
CA LEU A 183 16.46 -19.13 12.58
C LEU A 183 16.17 -20.48 11.92
N LEU A 184 14.94 -20.66 11.44
CA LEU A 184 14.58 -21.87 10.70
C LEU A 184 15.54 -22.06 9.52
N PRO A 185 15.98 -23.31 9.25
CA PRO A 185 16.90 -23.59 8.16
C PRO A 185 16.30 -23.13 6.83
N SER A 186 16.96 -22.20 6.16
CA SER A 186 16.58 -21.69 4.84
C SER A 186 17.65 -22.06 3.83
N LYS A 187 17.25 -22.49 2.62
CA LYS A 187 18.20 -22.71 1.51
C LYS A 187 18.73 -21.39 0.94
N PHE A 188 18.03 -20.27 1.19
CA PHE A 188 18.46 -18.92 0.85
C PHE A 188 18.73 -18.14 2.14
N ASP A 189 20.00 -17.89 2.45
CA ASP A 189 20.41 -17.14 3.63
C ASP A 189 21.33 -15.97 3.21
N LEU A 190 20.91 -14.75 3.56
CA LEU A 190 21.70 -13.51 3.43
C LEU A 190 22.81 -13.42 4.49
N GLY A 191 22.98 -14.46 5.30
CA GLY A 191 23.89 -14.52 6.42
C GLY A 191 23.45 -13.65 7.59
N LYS A 192 24.18 -13.75 8.70
CA LYS A 192 23.85 -13.01 9.94
C LYS A 192 23.93 -11.50 9.74
N LYS A 193 24.98 -11.01 9.06
CA LYS A 193 25.21 -9.58 8.81
C LYS A 193 24.30 -9.02 7.73
N GLY A 194 24.15 -9.71 6.59
CA GLY A 194 23.30 -9.24 5.50
C GLY A 194 21.84 -9.14 5.92
N GLY A 195 21.31 -10.17 6.58
CA GLY A 195 19.94 -10.12 7.09
C GLY A 195 19.73 -9.09 8.21
N PHE A 196 20.75 -8.76 9.02
CA PHE A 196 20.66 -7.68 10.00
C PHE A 196 20.48 -6.31 9.32
N TYR A 197 21.33 -5.99 8.34
CA TYR A 197 21.25 -4.71 7.63
C TYR A 197 19.95 -4.58 6.85
N VAL A 198 19.54 -5.64 6.14
CA VAL A 198 18.28 -5.65 5.37
C VAL A 198 17.08 -5.41 6.29
N ASN A 199 16.99 -6.13 7.41
CA ASN A 199 15.88 -5.95 8.36
C ASN A 199 15.86 -4.54 8.98
N THR A 200 17.04 -3.98 9.28
CA THR A 200 17.15 -2.64 9.88
C THR A 200 16.73 -1.56 8.88
N ILE A 201 17.19 -1.65 7.62
CA ILE A 201 16.81 -0.72 6.55
C ILE A 201 15.32 -0.83 6.26
N ALA A 202 14.77 -2.05 6.20
CA ALA A 202 13.34 -2.27 5.98
C ALA A 202 12.48 -1.65 7.10
N LEU A 203 12.87 -1.82 8.37
CA LEU A 203 12.18 -1.19 9.49
C LEU A 203 12.25 0.34 9.44
N ALA A 204 13.42 0.90 9.14
CA ALA A 204 13.58 2.34 8.98
C ALA A 204 12.72 2.89 7.84
N TYR A 205 12.66 2.16 6.71
CA TYR A 205 11.83 2.51 5.57
C TYR A 205 10.33 2.45 5.91
N LEU A 206 9.85 1.39 6.58
CA LEU A 206 8.44 1.23 6.93
C LEU A 206 7.96 2.16 8.06
N PHE A 207 8.87 2.64 8.90
CA PHE A 207 8.54 3.59 9.97
C PHE A 207 8.04 4.93 9.43
N ILE A 208 8.62 5.41 8.32
CA ILE A 208 8.22 6.68 7.69
C ILE A 208 6.74 6.65 7.23
N PRO A 209 6.30 5.72 6.35
CA PRO A 209 4.91 5.65 5.94
C PRO A 209 3.97 5.27 7.08
N TYR A 210 4.43 4.53 8.10
CA TYR A 210 3.64 4.24 9.30
C TYR A 210 3.23 5.51 10.06
N VAL A 211 4.14 6.48 10.18
CA VAL A 211 3.84 7.78 10.79
C VAL A 211 3.00 8.62 9.83
N MET A 212 3.39 8.69 8.56
CA MET A 212 2.74 9.58 7.58
C MET A 212 1.29 9.18 7.28
N ILE A 213 0.93 7.89 7.31
CA ILE A 213 -0.46 7.45 7.07
C ILE A 213 -1.41 7.91 8.18
N CYS A 214 -0.89 8.24 9.36
CA CYS A 214 -1.64 8.84 10.46
C CYS A 214 -1.79 10.36 10.33
N PHE A 215 -1.02 11.00 9.45
CA PHE A 215 -1.10 12.45 9.23
C PHE A 215 -2.30 12.80 8.34
N PRO A 216 -2.93 13.97 8.55
CA PRO A 216 -3.94 14.48 7.63
C PRO A 216 -3.30 14.85 6.28
N SER A 217 -4.12 14.98 5.23
CA SER A 217 -3.64 15.33 3.88
C SER A 217 -3.38 16.84 3.69
N VAL A 218 -3.88 17.66 4.61
CA VAL A 218 -3.75 19.13 4.64
C VAL A 218 -3.31 19.59 6.03
N PRO A 219 -2.55 20.70 6.14
CA PRO A 219 -2.20 21.32 7.40
C PRO A 219 -3.43 21.95 8.05
N ASN A 220 -3.54 21.82 9.37
CA ASN A 220 -4.67 22.34 10.17
C ASN A 220 -6.05 21.91 9.62
N PRO A 221 -6.32 20.59 9.52
CA PRO A 221 -7.62 20.11 9.05
C PRO A 221 -8.73 20.53 10.02
N SER A 222 -9.91 20.81 9.47
CA SER A 222 -11.11 20.96 10.28
C SER A 222 -11.48 19.62 10.94
N LEU A 223 -12.38 19.61 11.92
CA LEU A 223 -12.82 18.36 12.58
C LEU A 223 -13.42 17.34 11.60
N ILE A 224 -14.06 17.83 10.53
CA ILE A 224 -14.66 16.96 9.52
C ILE A 224 -13.61 16.42 8.54
N ASP A 225 -12.55 17.17 8.25
CA ASP A 225 -11.49 16.79 7.31
C ASP A 225 -10.31 16.06 7.97
N MET A 226 -10.37 15.86 9.28
CA MET A 226 -9.31 15.22 10.04
C MET A 226 -9.15 13.74 9.68
N ASN A 227 -7.91 13.29 9.54
CA ASN A 227 -7.61 11.87 9.41
C ASN A 227 -7.72 11.18 10.77
N TRP A 228 -8.87 10.55 11.04
CA TRP A 228 -9.15 9.85 12.30
C TRP A 228 -8.58 8.42 12.37
N SER A 229 -7.79 8.00 11.37
CA SER A 229 -7.31 6.61 11.26
C SER A 229 -6.44 6.20 12.45
N SER A 230 -5.62 7.09 13.00
CA SER A 230 -4.77 6.80 14.17
C SER A 230 -5.60 6.49 15.42
N LEU A 231 -6.65 7.27 15.67
CA LEU A 231 -7.57 7.08 16.79
C LEU A 231 -8.36 5.77 16.63
N MET A 232 -8.94 5.54 15.46
CA MET A 232 -9.73 4.34 15.17
C MET A 232 -8.86 3.07 15.25
N PHE A 233 -7.66 3.09 14.67
CA PHE A 233 -6.72 1.99 14.72
C PHE A 233 -6.24 1.73 16.16
N GLY A 234 -5.88 2.78 16.89
CA GLY A 234 -5.49 2.67 18.30
C GLY A 234 -6.60 2.07 19.16
N GLY A 235 -7.85 2.52 18.97
CA GLY A 235 -9.03 1.95 19.64
C GLY A 235 -9.23 0.47 19.31
N LEU A 236 -9.10 0.07 18.04
CA LEU A 236 -9.19 -1.32 17.60
C LEU A 236 -8.11 -2.19 18.26
N VAL A 237 -6.86 -1.71 18.29
CA VAL A 237 -5.73 -2.43 18.89
C VAL A 237 -5.93 -2.59 20.40
N ILE A 238 -6.36 -1.53 21.10
CA ILE A 238 -6.67 -1.60 22.53
C ILE A 238 -7.79 -2.62 22.78
N PHE A 239 -8.88 -2.55 22.02
CA PHE A 239 -9.99 -3.49 22.14
C PHE A 239 -9.54 -4.94 21.91
N ALA A 240 -8.73 -5.19 20.87
CA ALA A 240 -8.18 -6.50 20.57
C ALA A 240 -7.26 -7.01 21.70
N MET A 241 -6.41 -6.15 22.27
CA MET A 241 -5.56 -6.51 23.41
C MET A 241 -6.38 -6.84 24.67
N VAL A 242 -7.42 -6.05 24.96
CA VAL A 242 -8.35 -6.32 26.07
C VAL A 242 -9.03 -7.66 25.85
N TYR A 243 -9.61 -7.90 24.67
CA TYR A 243 -10.24 -9.16 24.32
C TYR A 243 -9.27 -10.35 24.44
N TYR A 244 -8.04 -10.22 23.94
CA TYR A 244 -7.02 -11.25 24.05
C TYR A 244 -6.65 -11.54 25.50
N TYR A 245 -6.45 -10.50 26.31
CA TYR A 245 -6.05 -10.64 27.71
C TYR A 245 -7.13 -11.35 28.55
N PHE A 246 -8.40 -10.96 28.39
CA PHE A 246 -9.49 -11.52 29.18
C PHE A 246 -10.00 -12.87 28.65
N TYR A 247 -10.11 -13.03 27.33
CA TYR A 247 -10.73 -14.20 26.72
C TYR A 247 -9.78 -14.98 25.82
N GLY A 248 -9.15 -14.32 24.84
CA GLY A 248 -8.38 -14.99 23.78
C GLY A 248 -7.26 -15.89 24.29
N ARG A 249 -6.49 -15.46 25.30
CA ARG A 249 -5.37 -16.24 25.85
C ARG A 249 -5.76 -17.56 26.50
N HIS A 250 -7.03 -17.75 26.84
CA HIS A 250 -7.52 -18.97 27.49
C HIS A 250 -8.16 -19.97 26.51
N LYS A 251 -8.38 -19.56 25.25
CA LYS A 251 -8.98 -20.39 24.19
C LYS A 251 -8.12 -20.49 22.93
N TYR A 252 -6.97 -19.82 22.90
CA TYR A 252 -6.08 -19.81 21.76
C TYR A 252 -5.11 -20.99 21.87
N ASP A 253 -5.39 -22.04 21.11
CA ASP A 253 -4.45 -23.13 20.88
C ASP A 253 -3.53 -22.73 19.72
N GLY A 254 -2.22 -22.78 19.95
CA GLY A 254 -1.24 -22.33 18.97
C GLY A 254 -1.13 -23.31 17.80
N PRO A 255 -0.73 -22.88 16.59
CA PRO A 255 -0.52 -23.77 15.44
C PRO A 255 0.46 -24.93 15.72
N VAL A 256 1.31 -24.79 16.74
CA VAL A 256 2.33 -25.75 17.15
C VAL A 256 1.76 -26.96 17.90
N GLU A 257 0.55 -26.88 18.43
CA GLU A 257 -0.11 -28.02 19.10
C GLU A 257 -0.64 -29.06 18.11
N TYR A 258 -1.13 -28.62 16.95
CA TYR A 258 -1.66 -29.52 15.91
C TYR A 258 -0.58 -30.39 15.25
N VAL A 259 0.66 -29.89 15.13
CA VAL A 259 1.78 -30.64 14.54
C VAL A 259 2.33 -31.71 15.50
N LYS A 260 2.13 -31.55 16.83
CA LYS A 260 2.54 -32.57 17.82
C LYS A 260 1.52 -33.69 17.99
N GLN A 261 0.33 -33.56 17.39
CA GLN A 261 -0.75 -34.53 17.47
C GLN A 261 -0.90 -35.38 16.19
N SER A 262 -0.09 -35.11 15.15
CA SER A 262 -0.06 -35.84 13.87
C SER A 262 1.14 -36.78 13.76
#